data_AF-A0AAU8NET9-F1
#
_entry.id   AF-A0AAU8NET9-F1
#
_cell.length_a   1.000
_cell.length_b   1.000
_cell.length_c   1.000
_cell.angle_alpha   90.00
_cell.angle_beta   90.00
_cell.angle_gamma   90.00
#
_symmetry.space_group_name_H-M   'P 1'
#
loop_
_entity.id
_entity.type
_entity.pdbx_description
1 polymer ?
#
loop_
_entity_poly.entity_id
_entity_poly.type
_entity_poly.pdbx_seq_one_letter_code
_entity_poly.pdbx_strand_id
1 'polypeptide(L)'
;MNDGTGEIVLIPNTTASIYEDSDEIPYGVKMVGALNYWNQGFTGKDVVVAVIDTGCQMDHPDLRNSIIAGRNFTPDFGGDVGNYGDTLFHGTHVAGIIAGSLNDEGIVGVAPDAKLLILKAISESGEGTYDNLIKAIDYAVQWRGDTGQRVRIITMSLGGSKNHRGLYEAIMRAIDENSGDLCFR
;
A
#
# COMPACT_ATOMS: atom_id res chain seq x y z
N MET A 1 24.92 -10.91 -17.71
CA MET A 1 24.49 -12.05 -16.88
C MET A 1 23.91 -11.43 -15.63
N ASN A 2 22.58 -11.46 -15.49
CA ASN A 2 21.85 -10.89 -14.37
C ASN A 2 21.61 -12.05 -13.40
N ASP A 3 22.31 -12.05 -12.27
CA ASP A 3 22.10 -12.99 -11.18
C ASP A 3 20.86 -12.53 -10.40
N GLY A 4 19.71 -13.08 -10.78
CA GLY A 4 18.39 -12.78 -10.21
C GLY A 4 18.29 -13.00 -8.70
N THR A 5 18.86 -12.06 -7.95
CA THR A 5 18.65 -11.81 -6.53
C THR A 5 17.78 -10.57 -6.43
N GLY A 6 16.67 -10.63 -5.70
CA GLY A 6 15.77 -9.49 -5.50
C GLY A 6 16.53 -8.21 -5.17
N GLU A 7 16.42 -7.20 -6.02
CA GLU A 7 17.13 -5.92 -5.83
C GLU A 7 16.38 -4.97 -4.88
N ILE A 8 15.09 -5.24 -4.70
CA ILE A 8 14.20 -4.56 -3.76
C ILE A 8 13.70 -5.59 -2.76
N VAL A 9 13.78 -5.25 -1.48
CA VAL A 9 13.29 -6.08 -0.37
C VAL A 9 12.45 -5.25 0.58
N LEU A 10 11.61 -5.92 1.36
CA LEU A 10 10.94 -5.31 2.50
C LEU A 10 11.98 -4.84 3.53
N ILE A 11 11.70 -3.74 4.22
CA ILE A 11 12.50 -3.34 5.37
C ILE A 11 12.32 -4.40 6.46
N PRO A 12 13.39 -4.93 7.09
CA PRO A 12 13.27 -6.01 8.07
C PRO A 12 12.25 -5.68 9.16
N ASN A 13 11.29 -6.59 9.37
CA ASN A 13 10.29 -6.50 10.44
C ASN A 13 10.24 -7.82 11.22
N THR A 14 9.77 -7.75 12.46
CA THR A 14 9.55 -8.90 13.33
C THR A 14 8.08 -8.96 13.71
N THR A 15 7.40 -10.05 13.35
CA THR A 15 6.03 -10.31 13.82
C THR A 15 6.07 -10.63 15.31
N ALA A 16 5.58 -9.72 16.14
CA ALA A 16 5.55 -9.91 17.59
C ALA A 16 4.47 -10.90 18.04
N SER A 17 3.31 -10.89 17.40
CA SER A 17 2.14 -11.69 17.74
C SER A 17 1.10 -11.65 16.61
N ILE A 18 0.34 -12.73 16.44
CA ILE A 18 -0.83 -12.80 15.58
C ILE A 18 -2.04 -13.03 16.50
N TYR A 19 -3.06 -12.19 16.38
CA TYR A 19 -4.31 -12.33 17.13
C TYR A 19 -5.44 -12.67 16.15
N GLU A 20 -6.36 -13.54 16.56
CA GLU A 20 -7.52 -13.92 15.73
C GLU A 20 -8.67 -12.92 15.83
N ASP A 21 -8.85 -12.29 17.00
CA ASP A 21 -9.85 -11.26 17.25
C ASP A 21 -9.23 -10.09 18.02
N SER A 22 -9.59 -8.89 17.60
CA SER A 22 -9.41 -7.65 18.35
C SER A 22 -10.63 -6.77 18.10
N ASP A 23 -10.95 -5.88 19.04
CA ASP A 23 -11.88 -4.77 18.80
C ASP A 23 -11.26 -3.56 19.47
N GLU A 24 -10.22 -3.02 18.81
CA GLU A 24 -9.48 -1.92 19.37
C GLU A 24 -8.93 -0.97 18.33
N ILE A 25 -9.01 0.32 18.66
CA ILE A 25 -8.16 1.33 18.05
C ILE A 25 -6.73 1.10 18.56
N PRO A 26 -5.76 0.76 17.69
CA PRO A 26 -4.39 0.47 18.09
C PRO A 26 -3.73 1.65 18.81
N TYR A 27 -2.81 1.36 19.72
CA TYR A 27 -2.08 2.38 20.48
C TYR A 27 -1.37 3.40 19.57
N GLY A 28 -0.78 2.94 18.45
CA GLY A 28 -0.13 3.83 17.48
C GLY A 28 -1.08 4.85 16.87
N VAL A 29 -2.31 4.43 16.51
CA VAL A 29 -3.36 5.31 15.96
C VAL A 29 -3.77 6.39 16.98
N LYS A 30 -3.89 6.00 18.25
CA LYS A 30 -4.15 6.96 19.35
C LYS A 30 -2.98 7.93 19.54
N MET A 31 -1.76 7.41 19.54
CA MET A 31 -0.54 8.20 19.81
C MET A 31 -0.31 9.30 18.77
N VAL A 32 -0.55 9.01 17.49
CA VAL A 32 -0.40 10.01 16.41
C VAL A 32 -1.53 11.05 16.39
N GLY A 33 -2.51 10.94 17.29
CA GLY A 33 -3.60 11.89 17.46
C GLY A 33 -4.72 11.76 16.44
N ALA A 34 -4.86 10.60 15.77
CA ALA A 34 -5.86 10.40 14.71
C ALA A 34 -7.30 10.71 15.19
N LEU A 35 -7.63 10.34 16.43
CA LEU A 35 -8.96 10.55 17.03
C LEU A 35 -9.34 12.04 17.08
N ASN A 36 -8.38 12.93 17.31
CA ASN A 36 -8.63 14.38 17.33
C ASN A 36 -9.03 14.90 15.94
N TYR A 37 -8.47 14.32 14.89
CA TYR A 37 -8.81 14.66 13.50
C TYR A 37 -10.12 14.03 13.06
N TRP A 38 -10.42 12.80 13.48
CA TRP A 38 -11.71 12.17 13.24
C TRP A 38 -12.86 12.96 13.86
N ASN A 39 -12.69 13.47 15.09
CA ASN A 39 -13.66 14.36 15.75
C ASN A 39 -13.90 15.68 15.01
N GLN A 40 -12.99 16.08 14.12
CA GLN A 40 -13.12 17.24 13.25
C GLN A 40 -13.66 16.87 11.86
N GLY A 41 -13.97 15.60 11.60
CA GLY A 41 -14.46 15.09 10.32
C GLY A 41 -13.36 14.70 9.32
N PHE A 42 -12.09 14.67 9.72
CA PHE A 42 -10.97 14.29 8.86
C PHE A 42 -10.64 12.81 9.02
N THR A 43 -11.28 11.95 8.24
CA THR A 43 -11.15 10.48 8.30
C THR A 43 -10.43 9.87 7.10
N GLY A 44 -9.94 10.70 6.17
CA GLY A 44 -9.34 10.25 4.90
C GLY A 44 -10.31 10.06 3.75
N LYS A 45 -11.59 10.40 3.94
CA LYS A 45 -12.61 10.39 2.88
C LYS A 45 -12.11 11.09 1.61
N ASP A 46 -12.42 10.50 0.46
CA ASP A 46 -12.05 10.95 -0.89
C ASP A 46 -10.54 10.98 -1.18
N VAL A 47 -9.72 10.38 -0.30
CA VAL A 47 -8.28 10.17 -0.52
C VAL A 47 -8.06 8.73 -0.96
N VAL A 48 -7.34 8.55 -2.07
CA VAL A 48 -6.83 7.24 -2.50
C VAL A 48 -5.35 7.13 -2.17
N VAL A 49 -4.98 6.09 -1.43
CA VAL A 49 -3.62 5.72 -1.07
C VAL A 49 -3.21 4.49 -1.90
N ALA A 50 -2.16 4.61 -2.69
CA ALA A 50 -1.54 3.48 -3.36
C ALA A 50 -0.54 2.81 -2.42
N VAL A 51 -0.78 1.52 -2.12
CA VAL A 51 0.09 0.70 -1.29
C VAL A 51 0.93 -0.16 -2.22
N ILE A 52 2.22 0.18 -2.37
CA ILE A 52 3.17 -0.59 -3.18
C ILE A 52 3.92 -1.55 -2.26
N ASP A 53 3.51 -2.82 -2.24
CA ASP A 53 3.99 -3.81 -1.27
C ASP A 53 3.84 -5.25 -1.82
N THR A 54 3.58 -6.22 -0.94
CA THR A 54 3.41 -7.67 -1.19
C THR A 54 2.02 -8.08 -1.66
N GLY A 55 1.08 -7.13 -1.73
CA GLY A 55 -0.33 -7.37 -2.05
C GLY A 55 -1.24 -6.98 -0.89
N CYS A 56 -2.48 -7.47 -0.91
CA CYS A 56 -3.37 -7.41 0.26
C CYS A 56 -4.33 -8.60 0.28
N GLN A 57 -4.70 -9.08 1.48
CA GLN A 57 -5.84 -9.97 1.63
C GLN A 57 -7.14 -9.19 1.30
N MET A 58 -7.70 -9.45 0.12
CA MET A 58 -8.80 -8.65 -0.44
C MET A 58 -10.15 -8.85 0.25
N ASP A 59 -10.35 -10.01 0.89
CA ASP A 59 -11.57 -10.37 1.61
C ASP A 59 -11.48 -10.11 3.11
N HIS A 60 -10.36 -9.52 3.59
CA HIS A 60 -10.18 -9.20 5.01
C HIS A 60 -11.29 -8.26 5.50
N PRO A 61 -11.94 -8.55 6.64
CA PRO A 61 -13.15 -7.86 7.04
C PRO A 61 -12.99 -6.35 7.17
N ASP A 62 -11.86 -5.92 7.73
CA ASP A 62 -11.57 -4.49 7.94
C ASP A 62 -11.10 -3.76 6.68
N LEU A 63 -10.76 -4.46 5.59
CA LEU A 63 -10.12 -3.88 4.41
C LEU A 63 -10.95 -3.99 3.13
N ARG A 64 -11.82 -5.00 3.01
CA ARG A 64 -12.60 -5.27 1.79
C ARG A 64 -13.40 -4.07 1.28
N ASN A 65 -13.80 -3.16 2.17
CA ASN A 65 -14.55 -1.94 1.83
C ASN A 65 -13.65 -0.74 1.50
N SER A 66 -12.38 -0.78 1.93
CA SER A 66 -11.37 0.26 1.68
C SER A 66 -10.63 -0.01 0.36
N ILE A 67 -10.46 -1.26 -0.02
CA ILE A 67 -9.82 -1.66 -1.29
C ILE A 67 -10.77 -1.36 -2.46
N ILE A 68 -10.33 -0.52 -3.40
CA ILE A 68 -11.15 -0.14 -4.57
C ILE A 68 -10.62 -0.70 -5.89
N ALA A 69 -9.35 -1.06 -5.95
CA ALA A 69 -8.70 -1.68 -7.09
C ALA A 69 -7.32 -2.21 -6.68
N GLY A 70 -6.71 -2.99 -7.57
CA GLY A 70 -5.30 -3.36 -7.43
C GLY A 70 -4.71 -3.87 -8.73
N ARG A 71 -3.40 -4.13 -8.69
CA ARG A 71 -2.65 -4.73 -9.80
C ARG A 71 -1.44 -5.49 -9.29
N ASN A 72 -1.17 -6.63 -9.92
CA ASN A 72 0.04 -7.42 -9.70
C ASN A 72 1.10 -7.15 -10.77
N PHE A 73 2.33 -6.87 -10.33
CA PHE A 73 3.51 -6.66 -11.16
C PHE A 73 4.55 -7.78 -10.99
N THR A 74 4.28 -8.79 -10.16
CA THR A 74 5.18 -9.91 -9.87
C THR A 74 4.81 -11.14 -10.74
N PRO A 75 5.68 -12.14 -10.84
CA PRO A 75 5.35 -13.40 -11.50
C PRO A 75 4.42 -14.30 -10.67
N ASP A 76 4.06 -13.92 -9.44
CA ASP A 76 3.16 -14.68 -8.58
C ASP A 76 1.82 -14.92 -9.28
N PHE A 77 1.15 -16.00 -8.89
CA PHE A 77 -0.14 -16.40 -9.49
C PHE A 77 -0.07 -16.57 -11.02
N GLY A 78 1.10 -16.94 -11.54
CA GLY A 78 1.33 -17.09 -12.98
C GLY A 78 1.37 -15.75 -13.73
N GLY A 79 1.63 -14.65 -13.04
CA GLY A 79 1.64 -13.30 -13.63
C GLY A 79 0.24 -12.74 -13.90
N ASP A 80 -0.79 -13.26 -13.23
CA ASP A 80 -2.14 -12.71 -13.30
C ASP A 80 -2.14 -11.30 -12.69
N VAL A 81 -2.26 -10.29 -13.56
CA VAL A 81 -2.27 -8.88 -13.18
C VAL A 81 -3.46 -8.51 -12.30
N GLY A 82 -4.55 -9.29 -12.33
CA GLY A 82 -5.74 -9.10 -11.51
C GLY A 82 -5.66 -9.77 -10.14
N ASN A 83 -4.65 -10.62 -9.90
CA ASN A 83 -4.45 -11.28 -8.63
C ASN A 83 -3.33 -10.62 -7.82
N TYR A 84 -3.71 -9.71 -6.93
CA TYR A 84 -2.82 -8.99 -6.01
C TYR A 84 -3.05 -9.45 -4.55
N GLY A 85 -3.40 -10.72 -4.37
CA GLY A 85 -3.47 -11.36 -3.06
C GLY A 85 -2.13 -11.38 -2.33
N ASP A 86 -2.19 -11.43 -1.01
CA ASP A 86 -1.01 -11.38 -0.14
C ASP A 86 -0.79 -12.71 0.58
N THR A 87 0.40 -13.28 0.42
CA THR A 87 0.85 -14.51 1.09
C THR A 87 1.88 -14.24 2.18
N LEU A 88 2.44 -13.03 2.23
CA LEU A 88 3.42 -12.59 3.24
C LEU A 88 2.79 -11.72 4.33
N PHE A 89 1.57 -11.24 4.12
CA PHE A 89 0.76 -10.41 5.02
C PHE A 89 1.34 -9.03 5.37
N HIS A 90 2.51 -8.68 4.84
CA HIS A 90 3.13 -7.38 5.10
C HIS A 90 2.30 -6.24 4.50
N GLY A 91 1.86 -6.40 3.26
CA GLY A 91 1.03 -5.39 2.58
C GLY A 91 -0.36 -5.29 3.19
N THR A 92 -0.93 -6.42 3.62
CA THR A 92 -2.18 -6.46 4.39
C THR A 92 -2.06 -5.70 5.72
N HIS A 93 -0.96 -5.89 6.44
CA HIS A 93 -0.69 -5.17 7.69
C HIS A 93 -0.52 -3.67 7.47
N VAL A 94 0.24 -3.26 6.44
CA VAL A 94 0.38 -1.86 6.03
C VAL A 94 -0.97 -1.26 5.67
N ALA A 95 -1.80 -1.96 4.89
CA ALA A 95 -3.14 -1.54 4.54
C ALA A 95 -4.04 -1.33 5.77
N GLY A 96 -3.96 -2.23 6.76
CA GLY A 96 -4.66 -2.12 8.05
C GLY A 96 -4.30 -0.86 8.83
N ILE A 97 -3.01 -0.55 8.94
CA ILE A 97 -2.54 0.69 9.61
C ILE A 97 -3.11 1.93 8.93
N ILE A 98 -3.22 1.92 7.60
CA ILE A 98 -3.70 3.07 6.83
C ILE A 98 -5.21 3.22 6.96
N ALA A 99 -5.97 2.19 6.58
CA ALA A 99 -7.42 2.30 6.35
C ALA A 99 -8.20 1.04 6.80
N GLY A 100 -7.76 0.39 7.88
CA GLY A 100 -8.62 -0.52 8.63
C GLY A 100 -9.93 0.19 8.98
N SER A 101 -11.05 -0.43 8.60
CA SER A 101 -12.39 0.17 8.72
C SER A 101 -12.76 0.40 10.18
N LEU A 102 -13.67 1.36 10.42
CA LEU A 102 -14.34 1.50 11.71
C LEU A 102 -15.67 0.73 11.64
N ASN A 103 -15.64 -0.56 11.97
CA ASN A 103 -16.75 -1.51 11.77
C ASN A 103 -17.11 -2.33 13.03
N ASP A 104 -16.70 -1.88 14.22
CA ASP A 104 -16.91 -2.60 15.51
C ASP A 104 -16.38 -4.05 15.50
N GLU A 105 -15.40 -4.31 14.63
CA GLU A 105 -14.69 -5.57 14.47
C GLU A 105 -13.22 -5.24 14.16
N GLY A 106 -12.29 -6.10 14.59
CA GLY A 106 -10.89 -6.03 14.19
C GLY A 106 -10.12 -4.80 14.67
N ILE A 107 -9.42 -4.12 13.75
CA ILE A 107 -8.63 -2.93 14.04
C ILE A 107 -9.01 -1.75 13.13
N VAL A 108 -8.84 -0.54 13.67
CA VAL A 108 -9.08 0.71 12.94
C VAL A 108 -7.76 1.34 12.51
N GLY A 109 -7.66 1.70 11.23
CA GLY A 109 -6.51 2.42 10.66
C GLY A 109 -6.53 3.92 10.99
N VAL A 110 -5.46 4.63 10.62
CA VAL A 110 -5.33 6.08 10.85
C VAL A 110 -6.37 6.90 10.06
N ALA A 111 -6.72 6.44 8.86
CA ALA A 111 -7.64 7.08 7.93
C ALA A 111 -8.73 6.09 7.47
N PRO A 112 -9.70 5.76 8.34
CA PRO A 112 -10.64 4.67 8.12
C PRO A 112 -11.58 4.85 6.91
N ASP A 113 -11.76 6.08 6.40
CA ASP A 113 -12.56 6.35 5.19
C ASP A 113 -11.71 6.51 3.92
N ALA A 114 -10.39 6.39 4.01
CA ALA A 114 -9.52 6.39 2.84
C ALA A 114 -9.74 5.14 1.99
N LYS A 115 -9.46 5.27 0.69
CA LYS A 115 -9.50 4.14 -0.25
C LYS A 115 -8.10 3.68 -0.62
N LEU A 116 -7.97 2.39 -0.87
CA LEU A 116 -6.70 1.73 -1.14
C LEU A 116 -6.64 1.23 -2.58
N LEU A 117 -5.56 1.59 -3.26
CA LEU A 117 -5.13 0.98 -4.52
C LEU A 117 -3.96 0.03 -4.21
N ILE A 118 -4.18 -1.27 -4.31
CA ILE A 118 -3.21 -2.29 -3.91
C ILE A 118 -2.29 -2.64 -5.08
N LEU A 119 -1.00 -2.32 -4.98
CA LEU A 119 -0.02 -2.55 -6.04
C LEU A 119 1.03 -3.55 -5.57
N LYS A 120 0.86 -4.82 -5.96
CA LYS A 120 1.77 -5.88 -5.59
C LYS A 120 3.04 -5.80 -6.45
N ALA A 121 4.13 -5.35 -5.85
CA ALA A 121 5.46 -5.22 -6.47
C ALA A 121 6.51 -6.16 -5.87
N ILE A 122 6.23 -6.72 -4.69
CA ILE A 122 7.05 -7.70 -3.98
C ILE A 122 6.39 -9.08 -4.07
N SER A 123 7.16 -10.06 -4.51
CA SER A 123 6.71 -11.45 -4.68
C SER A 123 6.59 -12.19 -3.36
N GLU A 124 5.99 -13.38 -3.38
CA GLU A 124 5.86 -14.27 -2.22
C GLU A 124 7.20 -14.73 -1.63
N SER A 125 8.31 -14.59 -2.36
CA SER A 125 9.66 -14.82 -1.82
C SER A 125 10.21 -13.63 -1.02
N GLY A 126 9.48 -12.51 -0.94
CA GLY A 126 9.92 -11.28 -0.28
C GLY A 126 10.79 -10.39 -1.17
N GLU A 127 10.90 -10.73 -2.45
CA GLU A 127 11.77 -10.05 -3.41
C GLU A 127 10.98 -9.27 -4.47
N GLY A 128 11.50 -8.11 -4.85
CA GLY A 128 11.03 -7.33 -6.00
C GLY A 128 12.18 -6.82 -6.87
N THR A 129 11.81 -6.24 -8.00
CA THR A 129 12.77 -5.63 -8.95
C THR A 129 12.51 -4.13 -9.06
N TYR A 130 13.51 -3.36 -9.48
CA TYR A 130 13.29 -1.94 -9.80
C TYR A 130 12.23 -1.76 -10.90
N ASP A 131 12.14 -2.69 -11.84
CA ASP A 131 11.14 -2.64 -12.92
C ASP A 131 9.71 -2.78 -12.39
N ASN A 132 9.47 -3.73 -11.46
CA ASN A 132 8.17 -3.86 -10.80
C ASN A 132 7.80 -2.56 -10.07
N LEU A 133 8.76 -1.99 -9.34
CA LEU A 133 8.56 -0.77 -8.57
C LEU A 133 8.27 0.45 -9.45
N ILE A 134 9.04 0.63 -10.53
CA ILE A 134 8.83 1.72 -11.51
C ILE A 134 7.45 1.58 -12.16
N LYS A 135 7.08 0.37 -12.60
CA LYS A 135 5.76 0.10 -13.19
C LYS A 135 4.62 0.36 -12.21
N ALA A 136 4.80 0.02 -10.93
CA ALA A 136 3.81 0.29 -9.90
C ALA A 136 3.64 1.81 -9.65
N ILE A 137 4.74 2.57 -9.58
CA ILE A 137 4.69 4.03 -9.44
C ILE A 137 3.99 4.67 -10.64
N ASP A 138 4.39 4.31 -11.86
CA ASP A 138 3.80 4.84 -13.08
C ASP A 138 2.30 4.50 -13.18
N TYR A 139 1.92 3.29 -12.79
CA TYR A 139 0.52 2.89 -12.73
C TYR A 139 -0.26 3.70 -11.69
N ALA A 140 0.28 3.91 -10.49
CA ALA A 140 -0.37 4.71 -9.44
C ALA A 140 -0.67 6.15 -9.93
N VAL A 141 0.30 6.77 -10.61
CA VAL A 141 0.17 8.13 -11.16
C VAL A 141 -0.91 8.21 -12.24
N GLN A 142 -0.94 7.23 -13.13
CA GLN A 142 -1.86 7.19 -14.27
C GLN A 142 -3.26 6.67 -13.90
N TRP A 143 -3.39 5.93 -12.80
CA TRP A 143 -4.64 5.29 -12.41
C TRP A 143 -5.75 6.33 -12.20
N ARG A 144 -6.93 6.02 -12.72
CA ARG A 144 -8.16 6.78 -12.53
C ARG A 144 -9.27 5.80 -12.14
N GLY A 145 -10.00 6.11 -11.08
CA GLY A 145 -11.20 5.39 -10.69
C GLY A 145 -12.41 5.79 -11.53
N ASP A 146 -13.49 5.02 -11.42
CA ASP A 146 -14.70 5.17 -12.25
C ASP A 146 -15.37 6.55 -12.12
N THR A 147 -15.21 7.20 -10.96
CA THR A 147 -15.77 8.54 -10.71
C THR A 147 -14.72 9.65 -10.84
N GLY A 148 -13.57 9.35 -11.45
CA GLY A 148 -12.46 10.29 -11.63
C GLY A 148 -11.55 10.40 -10.42
N GLN A 149 -11.64 9.49 -9.44
CA GLN A 149 -10.69 9.42 -8.34
C GLN A 149 -9.27 9.22 -8.87
N ARG A 150 -8.27 9.74 -8.15
CA ARG A 150 -6.84 9.58 -8.45
C ARG A 150 -6.09 9.31 -7.16
N VAL A 151 -4.91 8.69 -7.29
CA VAL A 151 -3.99 8.50 -6.16
C VAL A 151 -3.47 9.87 -5.68
N ARG A 152 -3.50 10.10 -4.36
CA ARG A 152 -2.92 11.29 -3.72
C ARG A 152 -1.73 10.97 -2.83
N ILE A 153 -1.60 9.71 -2.42
CA ILE A 153 -0.51 9.24 -1.58
C ILE A 153 0.00 7.92 -2.15
N ILE A 154 1.31 7.79 -2.34
CA ILE A 154 1.98 6.50 -2.56
C ILE A 154 2.75 6.17 -1.29
N THR A 155 2.61 4.94 -0.82
CA THR A 155 3.44 4.43 0.28
C THR A 155 4.22 3.19 -0.12
N MET A 156 5.45 3.12 0.38
CA MET A 156 6.43 2.08 0.05
C MET A 156 7.21 1.71 1.31
N SER A 157 6.98 0.50 1.84
CA SER A 157 7.71 -0.03 3.00
C SER A 157 8.82 -1.00 2.56
N LEU A 158 9.61 -0.56 1.57
CA LEU A 158 10.58 -1.36 0.83
C LEU A 158 11.81 -0.51 0.48
N GLY A 159 12.91 -1.16 0.13
CA GLY A 159 14.14 -0.49 -0.27
C GLY A 159 15.08 -1.37 -1.09
N GLY A 160 15.96 -0.72 -1.85
CA GLY A 160 17.04 -1.35 -2.59
C GLY A 160 18.39 -0.80 -2.17
N SER A 161 19.45 -1.59 -2.34
CA SER A 161 20.81 -1.24 -1.90
C SER A 161 21.60 -0.38 -2.90
N LYS A 162 21.04 -0.11 -4.09
CA LYS A 162 21.72 0.60 -5.18
C LYS A 162 20.90 1.81 -5.62
N ASN A 163 21.57 2.87 -6.02
CA ASN A 163 20.90 3.97 -6.73
C ASN A 163 20.50 3.49 -8.13
N HIS A 164 19.22 3.62 -8.45
CA HIS A 164 18.68 3.24 -9.76
C HIS A 164 18.11 4.47 -10.47
N ARG A 165 18.75 4.90 -11.56
CA ARG A 165 18.36 6.13 -12.27
C ARG A 165 16.92 6.09 -12.78
N GLY A 166 16.44 4.95 -13.28
CA GLY A 166 15.05 4.80 -13.71
C GLY A 166 14.05 4.96 -12.57
N LEU A 167 14.41 4.57 -11.33
CA LEU A 167 13.54 4.74 -10.17
C LEU A 167 13.48 6.23 -9.77
N TYR A 168 14.64 6.89 -9.75
CA TYR A 168 14.71 8.34 -9.52
C TYR A 168 13.87 9.11 -10.54
N GLU A 169 14.01 8.80 -11.83
CA GLU A 169 13.23 9.45 -12.90
C GLU A 169 11.72 9.20 -12.75
N ALA A 170 11.30 7.99 -12.35
CA ALA A 170 9.90 7.68 -12.10
C ALA A 170 9.31 8.47 -10.91
N ILE A 171 10.06 8.58 -9.80
CA ILE A 171 9.64 9.38 -8.65
C ILE A 171 9.54 10.87 -9.01
N MET A 172 10.54 11.40 -9.71
CA MET A 172 10.51 12.81 -10.14
C MET A 172 9.34 13.09 -11.08
N ARG A 173 9.11 12.21 -12.07
CA ARG A 173 7.94 12.32 -12.96
C ARG A 173 6.63 12.30 -12.18
N ALA A 174 6.48 11.40 -11.21
CA ALA A 174 5.29 11.31 -10.38
C ALA A 174 5.01 12.60 -9.61
N ILE A 175 6.05 13.24 -9.06
CA ILE A 175 5.95 14.52 -8.35
C ILE A 175 5.57 15.65 -9.31
N ASP A 176 6.24 15.74 -10.45
CA ASP A 176 6.07 16.83 -11.43
C ASP A 176 4.66 16.79 -12.07
N GLU A 177 4.20 15.61 -12.49
CA GLU A 177 2.90 15.44 -13.17
C GLU A 177 1.71 15.74 -12.25
N ASN A 178 1.89 15.64 -10.93
CA ASN A 178 0.82 15.88 -9.97
C ASN A 178 0.89 17.26 -9.31
N SER A 179 1.81 18.14 -9.70
CA SER A 179 1.89 19.55 -9.24
C SER A 179 1.78 19.73 -7.71
N GLY A 180 2.30 18.77 -6.93
CA GLY A 180 2.24 18.76 -5.46
C GLY A 180 1.01 18.10 -4.83
N ASP A 181 0.06 17.59 -5.63
CA ASP A 181 -1.11 16.85 -5.14
C ASP A 181 -0.82 15.38 -4.76
N LEU A 182 0.37 14.88 -5.14
CA LEU A 182 0.85 13.53 -4.84
C LEU A 182 2.01 13.57 -3.83
N CYS A 183 1.91 12.76 -2.77
CA CYS A 183 2.94 12.61 -1.74
C CYS A 183 3.48 11.17 -1.70
N PHE A 184 4.78 11.02 -1.44
CA PHE A 184 5.43 9.73 -1.14
C PHE A 184 5.67 9.61 0.37
N ARG A 185 5.33 8.47 0.97
CA ARG A 185 5.45 8.21 2.42
C ARG A 185 5.99 6.83 2.77
#